data_AF-A0A968XRB0-F1
#
_entry.id   AF-A0A968XRB0-F1
#
_cell.length_a   1.000
_cell.length_b   1.000
_cell.length_c   1.000
_cell.angle_alpha   90.00
_cell.angle_beta   90.00
_cell.angle_gamma   90.00
#
_symmetry.space_group_name_H-M   'P 1'
#
loop_
_entity.id
_entity.type
_entity.pdbx_description
1 polymer ?
#
loop_
_entity_poly.entity_id
_entity_poly.type
_entity_poly.pdbx_seq_one_letter_code
_entity_poly.pdbx_strand_id
1 'polypeptide(L)' 'MVTKGSRVEHWLNGAKVLEFDLTGDEVKAGLAKSKFKALPDFGTKIKGHIMLTYHQDECWFRNLKIRELK' A
#
# COMPACT_ATOMS: atom_id res chain seq x y z
N MET A 1 6.86 -4.88 1.63
CA MET A 1 5.38 -4.91 1.70
C MET A 1 4.93 -6.35 1.50
N VAL A 2 3.90 -6.78 2.23
CA VAL A 2 3.23 -8.08 2.04
C VAL A 2 1.73 -7.81 1.91
N THR A 3 1.07 -8.41 0.94
CA THR A 3 -0.38 -8.28 0.71
C THR A 3 -1.01 -9.66 0.58
N LYS A 4 -1.93 -10.02 1.48
CA LYS A 4 -2.70 -11.27 1.43
C LYS A 4 -4.19 -10.98 1.59
N GLY A 5 -4.93 -11.05 0.49
CA GLY A 5 -6.30 -10.55 0.47
C GLY A 5 -6.34 -9.06 0.78
N SER A 6 -7.17 -8.65 1.73
CA SER A 6 -7.26 -7.26 2.21
C SER A 6 -6.21 -6.89 3.25
N ARG A 7 -5.49 -7.86 3.83
CA ARG A 7 -4.47 -7.62 4.85
C ARG A 7 -3.16 -7.17 4.22
N VAL A 8 -2.64 -6.05 4.70
CA VAL A 8 -1.42 -5.40 4.20
C VAL A 8 -0.44 -5.19 5.34
N GLU A 9 0.84 -5.47 5.09
CA GLU A 9 1.93 -5.20 6.01
C GLU A 9 3.04 -4.38 5.34
N HIS A 10 3.52 -3.36 6.05
CA HIS A 10 4.71 -2.62 5.69
C HIS A 10 5.88 -3.00 6.60
N TRP A 11 7.03 -3.20 5.97
CA TRP A 11 8.27 -3.62 6.61
C TRP A 11 9.38 -2.66 6.18
N LEU A 12 10.17 -2.19 7.14
CA LEU A 12 11.29 -1.29 6.93
C LEU A 12 12.48 -1.80 7.75
N ASN A 13 13.64 -1.99 7.11
CA ASN A 13 14.87 -2.47 7.75
C ASN A 13 14.69 -3.73 8.63
N GLY A 14 13.85 -4.67 8.16
CA GLY A 14 13.60 -5.95 8.85
C GLY A 14 12.54 -5.90 9.95
N ALA A 15 12.00 -4.73 10.30
CA ALA A 15 10.93 -4.59 11.29
C ALA A 15 9.57 -4.36 10.61
N LYS A 16 8.51 -4.98 11.15
CA LYS A 16 7.13 -4.67 10.76
C LYS A 16 6.73 -3.35 11.41
N VAL A 17 6.45 -2.34 10.60
CA VAL A 17 6.15 -0.97 11.07
C VAL A 17 4.67 -0.63 11.01
N LEU A 18 3.90 -1.36 10.20
CA LEU A 18 2.47 -1.16 10.05
C LEU A 18 1.79 -2.44 9.54
N GLU A 19 0.59 -2.70 10.03
CA GLU A 19 -0.32 -3.72 9.56
C GLU A 19 -1.76 -3.17 9.57
N PHE A 20 -2.52 -3.42 8.51
CA PHE A 20 -3.93 -3.02 8.45
C PHE A 20 -4.74 -3.91 7.50
N ASP A 21 -6.06 -3.84 7.63
CA ASP A 21 -7.02 -4.42 6.69
C ASP A 21 -7.62 -3.29 5.83
N LEU A 22 -7.46 -3.39 4.50
CA LEU A 22 -8.01 -2.42 3.53
C LEU A 22 -9.53 -2.24 3.65
N THR A 23 -10.25 -3.24 4.16
CA THR A 23 -11.69 -3.21 4.36
C THR A 23 -12.12 -2.80 5.77
N GLY A 24 -11.15 -2.61 6.67
CA GLY A 24 -11.37 -2.25 8.07
C GLY A 24 -11.85 -0.81 8.25
N ASP A 25 -12.59 -0.57 9.33
CA ASP A 25 -13.21 0.73 9.59
C ASP A 25 -12.19 1.83 9.89
N GLU A 26 -11.04 1.49 10.46
CA GLU A 26 -9.93 2.43 10.67
C GLU A 26 -9.40 2.98 9.33
N VAL A 27 -9.25 2.12 8.32
CA VAL A 27 -8.79 2.52 6.98
C VAL A 27 -9.84 3.37 6.28
N LYS A 28 -11.13 3.01 6.37
CA LYS A 28 -12.24 3.82 5.84
C LYS A 28 -12.28 5.21 6.49
N ALA A 29 -12.14 5.28 7.81
CA ALA A 29 -12.11 6.54 8.54
C ALA A 29 -10.89 7.40 8.18
N GLY A 30 -9.73 6.77 7.99
CA GLY A 30 -8.52 7.44 7.49
C GLY A 30 -8.70 7.97 6.07
N LEU A 31 -9.30 7.18 5.17
CA LEU A 31 -9.57 7.57 3.79
C LEU A 31 -10.47 8.80 3.71
N ALA A 32 -11.55 8.83 4.49
CA ALA A 32 -12.47 9.97 4.56
C ALA A 32 -11.79 11.29 4.99
N LYS A 33 -10.69 11.21 5.73
CA LYS A 33 -9.89 12.36 6.18
C LYS A 33 -8.68 12.65 5.29
N SER A 34 -8.39 11.81 4.30
CA SER A 34 -7.20 11.90 3.47
C SER A 34 -7.38 12.83 2.26
N LYS A 35 -6.27 13.11 1.56
CA LYS A 35 -6.30 13.80 0.25
C LYS A 35 -7.05 13.02 -0.84
N PHE A 36 -7.34 11.74 -0.62
CA PHE A 36 -8.01 10.86 -1.58
C PHE A 36 -9.52 10.76 -1.34
N LYS A 37 -10.08 11.45 -0.34
CA LYS A 37 -11.50 11.38 0.04
C LYS A 37 -12.48 11.66 -1.12
N ALA A 38 -12.06 12.44 -2.11
CA ALA A 38 -12.89 12.82 -3.27
C ALA A 38 -12.66 11.93 -4.50
N LEU A 39 -11.75 10.96 -4.43
CA LEU A 39 -11.49 10.03 -5.52
C LEU A 39 -12.39 8.81 -5.38
N PRO A 40 -13.34 8.60 -6.32
CA PRO A 40 -14.14 7.38 -6.33
C PRO A 40 -13.25 6.15 -6.38
N ASP A 41 -13.65 5.10 -5.65
CA ASP A 41 -12.99 3.78 -5.66
C ASP A 41 -11.53 3.75 -5.17
N PHE A 42 -11.01 4.84 -4.60
CA PHE A 42 -9.67 4.81 -4.03
C PHE A 42 -9.62 3.82 -2.86
N GLY A 43 -8.67 2.89 -2.90
CA GLY A 43 -8.48 1.86 -1.87
C GLY A 43 -9.40 0.64 -1.99
N THR A 44 -10.28 0.55 -3.00
CA THR A 44 -11.17 -0.62 -3.17
C THR A 44 -10.53 -1.74 -3.99
N LYS A 45 -9.54 -1.42 -4.83
CA LYS A 45 -8.85 -2.40 -5.68
C LYS A 45 -7.84 -3.21 -4.87
N ILE A 46 -8.06 -4.53 -4.79
CA ILE A 46 -7.16 -5.48 -4.11
C ILE A 46 -6.04 -5.97 -5.04
N LYS A 47 -6.28 -5.98 -6.37
CA LYS A 47 -5.29 -6.34 -7.39
C LYS A 47 -4.94 -5.13 -8.24
N GLY A 48 -3.66 -4.98 -8.56
CA GLY A 48 -3.16 -3.87 -9.36
C GLY A 48 -1.67 -3.98 -9.66
N HIS A 49 -1.13 -2.95 -10.30
CA HIS A 49 0.30 -2.86 -10.62
C HIS A 49 1.10 -2.32 -9.43
N ILE A 50 2.38 -2.69 -9.37
CA ILE A 50 3.35 -2.05 -8.48
C ILE A 50 3.87 -0.80 -9.18
N MET A 51 3.86 0.33 -8.47
CA MET A 51 4.31 1.62 -8.99
C MET A 51 5.52 2.12 -8.19
N LEU A 52 6.59 2.46 -8.90
CA LEU A 52 7.67 3.29 -8.38
C LEU A 52 7.39 4.72 -8.83
N THR A 53 7.26 5.64 -7.88
CA THR A 53 6.94 7.04 -8.20
C THR A 53 8.21 7.85 -8.40
N TYR A 54 8.18 8.75 -9.38
CA TYR A 54 9.13 9.85 -9.47
C TYR A 54 8.41 11.14 -9.07
N HIS A 55 9.01 11.89 -8.15
CA HIS A 55 8.42 13.13 -7.64
C HIS A 55 9.40 14.30 -7.70
N GLN A 56 10.13 14.39 -8.81
CA GLN A 56 11.09 15.47 -9.14
C GLN A 56 12.42 15.45 -8.37
N ASP A 57 12.67 14.38 -7.60
CA ASP A 57 13.93 14.14 -6.91
C ASP A 57 14.59 12.84 -7.39
N GLU A 58 15.93 12.81 -7.37
CA GLU A 58 16.70 11.62 -7.74
C GLU A 58 16.51 10.50 -6.71
N CYS A 59 16.28 9.28 -7.22
CA CYS A 59 16.17 8.09 -6.40
C CYS A 59 16.70 6.86 -7.16
N TRP A 60 17.31 5.93 -6.43
CA TRP A 60 17.89 4.71 -6.99
C TRP A 60 17.26 3.48 -6.34
N PHE A 61 16.76 2.56 -7.16
CA PHE A 61 16.18 1.30 -6.71
C PHE A 61 17.03 0.14 -7.23
N ARG A 62 17.25 -0.85 -6.36
CA ARG A 62 17.87 -2.13 -6.73
C ARG A 62 17.26 -3.25 -5.91
N ASN A 63 17.47 -4.49 -6.33
CA ASN A 63 16.97 -5.68 -5.65
C ASN A 63 15.43 -5.73 -5.51
N LEU A 64 14.70 -5.22 -6.51
CA LEU A 64 13.25 -5.34 -6.59
C LEU A 64 12.88 -6.80 -6.88
N LYS A 65 12.23 -7.46 -5.93
CA LYS A 65 11.85 -8.87 -6.01
C LYS A 65 10.38 -9.01 -5.66
N ILE A 66 9.66 -9.86 -6.40
CA ILE A 66 8.24 -10.12 -6.21
C ILE A 66 8.07 -11.63 -6.03
N ARG A 67 7.24 -12.00 -5.05
CA ARG A 67 6.79 -13.37 -4.83
C ARG A 67 5.26 -13.36 -4.75
N GLU A 68 4.62 -14.06 -5.67
CA GLU A 68 3.18 -14.27 -5.61
C GLU A 68 2.82 -15.16 -4.41
N LEU A 69 1.72 -14.81 -3.74
CA LEU A 69 1.19 -15.55 -2.60
C LEU A 69 -0.09 -16.27 -3.03
N LYS A 70 -0.25 -17.51 -2.57
CA LYS A 70 -1.47 -18.31 -2.77
C LYS A 70 -2.57 -17.90 -1.79
#